data_AF-A0A382RB43-F1
#
_entry.id   AF-A0A382RB43-F1
#
_cell.length_a   1.000
_cell.length_b   1.000
_cell.length_c   1.000
_cell.angle_alpha   90.00
_cell.angle_beta   90.00
_cell.angle_gamma   90.00
#
_symmetry.space_group_name_H-M   'P 1'
#
loop_
_entity.id
_entity.type
_entity.pdbx_description
1 polymer ?
#
loop_
_entity_poly.entity_id
_entity_poly.type
_entity_poly.pdbx_seq_one_letter_code
_entity_poly.pdbx_strand_id
1 'polypeptide(L)'
;MKEKLRILWCGEASTLNTGYAVYAKEVLTRLYNTDKYIIAELGCYSAVDNPLRFNIPWRFYANLPSNPEESQAYGSNPSYQFGEWRFEDVCLDFRPDVVIDIRDWWMLEFEERSPYRPYYNWAIMPTIDSD
;
A
#
# COMPACT_ATOMS: atom_id res chain seq x y z
N MET A 1 22.33 -13.66 -11.32
CA MET A 1 21.15 -13.99 -10.48
C MET A 1 20.03 -13.06 -10.90
N LYS A 2 18.82 -13.56 -11.14
CA LYS A 2 17.67 -12.68 -11.45
C LYS A 2 17.34 -11.92 -10.17
N GLU A 3 17.22 -10.59 -10.23
CA GLU A 3 16.80 -9.81 -9.07
C GLU A 3 15.41 -10.28 -8.61
N LYS A 4 15.19 -10.35 -7.28
CA LYS A 4 13.88 -10.69 -6.72
C LYS A 4 12.89 -9.59 -7.11
N LEU A 5 11.71 -9.99 -7.59
CA LEU A 5 10.64 -9.07 -7.98
C LEU A 5 10.15 -8.29 -6.75
N ARG A 6 9.99 -6.98 -6.90
CA ARG A 6 9.53 -6.05 -5.86
C ARG A 6 8.02 -5.86 -5.94
N ILE A 7 7.33 -6.24 -4.87
CA ILE A 7 5.88 -6.14 -4.76
C ILE A 7 5.56 -5.03 -3.76
N LEU A 8 4.83 -4.01 -4.21
CA LEU A 8 4.20 -3.02 -3.35
C LEU A 8 2.72 -3.38 -3.19
N TRP A 9 2.30 -3.60 -1.95
CA TRP A 9 0.90 -3.75 -1.60
C TRP A 9 0.33 -2.42 -1.14
N CYS A 10 -0.74 -1.97 -1.77
CA CYS A 10 -1.51 -0.81 -1.37
C CYS A 10 -2.81 -1.25 -0.72
N GLY A 11 -3.09 -0.72 0.47
CA GLY A 11 -4.26 -1.15 1.21
C GLY A 11 -4.38 -0.53 2.58
N GLU A 12 -5.39 -0.98 3.32
CA GLU A 12 -5.42 -0.76 4.76
C GLU A 12 -4.24 -1.45 5.41
N ALA A 13 -3.63 -0.79 6.40
CA ALA A 13 -2.48 -1.36 7.10
C ALA A 13 -2.82 -2.75 7.67
N SER A 14 -2.00 -3.74 7.35
CA SER A 14 -2.08 -5.14 7.78
C SER A 14 -2.00 -5.35 9.30
N THR A 15 -1.72 -4.26 10.03
CA THR A 15 -1.74 -4.18 11.49
C THR A 15 -3.13 -3.89 12.06
N LEU A 16 -4.10 -3.51 11.21
CA LEU A 16 -5.49 -3.26 11.57
C LEU A 16 -6.32 -4.55 11.55
N ASN A 17 -7.51 -4.51 12.15
CA ASN A 17 -8.42 -5.66 12.26
C ASN A 17 -9.64 -5.55 11.32
N THR A 18 -9.49 -4.88 10.18
CA THR A 18 -10.53 -4.80 9.14
C THR A 18 -10.46 -5.99 8.20
N GLY A 19 -11.51 -6.19 7.38
CA GLY A 19 -11.54 -7.27 6.39
C GLY A 19 -10.37 -7.19 5.39
N TYR A 20 -10.11 -5.99 4.85
CA TYR A 20 -9.00 -5.75 3.92
C TYR A 20 -7.62 -5.91 4.58
N ALA A 21 -7.44 -5.42 5.82
CA ALA A 21 -6.17 -5.56 6.54
C ALA A 21 -5.83 -7.03 6.85
N VAL A 22 -6.82 -7.81 7.28
CA VAL A 22 -6.64 -9.25 7.53
C VAL A 22 -6.31 -9.98 6.23
N TYR A 23 -7.02 -9.66 5.14
CA TYR A 23 -6.73 -10.21 3.82
C TYR A 23 -5.29 -9.93 3.39
N ALA A 24 -4.86 -8.66 3.48
CA ALA A 24 -3.51 -8.23 3.16
C ALA A 24 -2.47 -8.99 3.99
N LYS A 25 -2.65 -9.08 5.31
CA LYS A 25 -1.75 -9.79 6.20
C LYS A 25 -1.57 -11.26 5.81
N GLU A 26 -2.66 -11.95 5.49
CA GLU A 26 -2.63 -13.36 5.09
C GLU A 26 -1.89 -13.55 3.76
N VAL A 27 -2.15 -12.70 2.76
CA VAL A 27 -1.46 -12.78 1.45
C VAL A 27 0.02 -12.44 1.58
N LEU A 28 0.35 -11.31 2.22
CA LEU A 28 1.74 -10.85 2.38
C LEU A 28 2.58 -11.84 3.19
N THR A 29 2.03 -12.43 4.25
CA THR A 29 2.72 -13.47 5.03
C THR A 29 3.07 -14.68 4.16
N ARG A 30 2.14 -15.15 3.33
CA ARG A 30 2.39 -16.30 2.42
C ARG A 30 3.42 -15.94 1.36
N LEU A 31 3.34 -14.75 0.76
CA LEU A 31 4.32 -14.28 -0.22
C LEU A 31 5.71 -14.16 0.39
N TYR A 32 5.82 -13.56 1.58
CA TYR A 32 7.08 -13.39 2.31
C TYR A 32 7.73 -14.74 2.60
N ASN A 33 6.95 -15.71 3.09
CA ASN A 33 7.44 -17.05 3.41
C ASN A 33 7.97 -17.84 2.21
N THR A 34 7.67 -17.42 0.97
CA THR A 34 8.27 -18.05 -0.22
C THR A 34 9.73 -17.66 -0.45
N ASP A 35 10.19 -16.56 0.15
CA ASP A 35 11.49 -15.92 -0.09
C ASP A 35 11.76 -15.55 -1.57
N LYS A 36 10.73 -15.49 -2.41
CA LYS A 36 10.86 -15.18 -3.86
C LYS A 36 10.83 -13.69 -4.18
N TYR A 37 10.35 -12.87 -3.24
CA TYR A 37 9.98 -11.48 -3.48
C TYR A 37 10.61 -10.54 -2.46
N ILE A 38 10.80 -9.29 -2.85
CA ILE A 38 11.02 -8.19 -1.92
C ILE A 38 9.68 -7.49 -1.75
N ILE A 39 9.19 -7.38 -0.52
CA ILE A 39 7.82 -6.92 -0.26
C ILE A 39 7.87 -5.59 0.49
N ALA A 40 7.02 -4.67 0.06
CA ALA A 40 6.65 -3.49 0.81
C ALA A 40 5.13 -3.33 0.88
N GLU A 41 4.68 -2.60 1.89
CA GLU A 41 3.28 -2.27 2.12
C GLU A 41 3.13 -0.76 2.31
N LEU A 42 2.21 -0.14 1.56
CA LEU A 42 1.66 1.18 1.84
C LEU A 42 0.40 1.01 2.69
N GLY A 43 0.58 1.14 4.01
CA GLY A 43 -0.47 0.89 5.00
C GLY A 43 -1.29 2.15 5.30
N CYS A 44 -2.47 2.22 4.71
CA CYS A 44 -3.45 3.26 4.99
C CYS A 44 -3.92 3.21 6.44
N TYR A 45 -4.29 4.38 6.98
CA TYR A 45 -4.76 4.55 8.37
C TYR A 45 -3.75 4.15 9.47
N SER A 46 -2.48 3.94 9.13
CA SER A 46 -1.41 3.77 10.12
C SER A 46 -0.56 5.03 10.25
N ALA A 47 -0.24 5.37 11.49
CA ALA A 47 0.72 6.42 11.84
C ALA A 47 2.17 5.93 11.67
N VAL A 48 3.08 6.87 11.44
CA VAL A 48 4.52 6.60 11.26
C VAL A 48 5.12 5.96 12.51
N ASP A 49 4.66 6.36 13.69
CA ASP A 49 5.13 5.89 15.00
C ASP A 49 4.40 4.65 15.53
N ASN A 50 3.49 4.06 14.75
CA ASN A 50 2.76 2.85 15.14
C ASN A 50 3.74 1.70 15.41
N PRO A 51 3.88 1.21 16.65
CA PRO A 51 4.86 0.17 16.98
C PRO A 51 4.54 -1.18 16.33
N LEU A 52 3.28 -1.42 15.93
CA LEU A 52 2.88 -2.67 15.26
C LEU A 52 3.56 -2.84 13.90
N ARG A 53 4.08 -1.76 13.29
CA ARG A 53 4.86 -1.83 12.05
C ARG A 53 6.14 -2.67 12.19
N PHE A 54 6.65 -2.84 13.41
CA PHE A 54 7.84 -3.65 13.68
C PHE A 54 7.52 -5.14 13.87
N ASN A 55 6.23 -5.51 13.94
CA ASN A 55 5.80 -6.90 14.09
C ASN A 55 5.66 -7.62 12.73
N ILE A 56 5.77 -6.89 11.62
CA ILE A 56 5.72 -7.43 10.27
C ILE A 56 7.14 -7.51 9.68
N PRO A 57 7.44 -8.55 8.88
CA PRO A 57 8.80 -8.78 8.40
C PRO A 57 9.12 -8.09 7.06
N TRP A 58 8.14 -7.44 6.41
CA TRP A 58 8.31 -6.67 5.18
C TRP A 58 8.45 -5.17 5.44
N ARG A 59 8.87 -4.42 4.42
CA ARG A 59 9.01 -2.96 4.52
C ARG A 59 7.63 -2.31 4.64
N PHE A 60 7.46 -1.36 5.56
CA PHE A 60 6.18 -0.71 5.81
C PHE A 60 6.27 0.81 5.65
N TYR A 61 5.36 1.37 4.86
CA TYR A 61 5.16 2.80 4.66
C TYR A 61 3.82 3.22 5.27
N ALA A 62 3.89 4.09 6.27
CA ALA A 62 2.69 4.65 6.90
C ALA A 62 2.12 5.80 6.06
N ASN A 63 0.80 5.87 5.95
CA ASN A 63 0.13 6.90 5.15
C ASN A 63 -0.33 8.13 5.97
N LEU A 64 -0.57 7.99 7.28
CA LEU A 64 -1.12 9.09 8.07
C LEU A 64 -0.10 10.26 8.21
N PRO A 65 -0.58 11.50 8.24
CA PRO A 65 0.26 12.67 8.47
C PRO A 65 0.85 12.66 9.88
N SER A 66 2.03 13.24 10.03
CA SER A 66 2.82 13.25 11.27
C SER A 66 2.80 14.59 12.00
N ASN A 67 2.37 15.66 11.34
CA ASN A 67 2.37 17.01 11.88
C ASN A 67 1.15 17.83 11.39
N PRO A 68 0.84 18.99 12.02
CA PRO A 68 -0.36 19.77 11.68
C PRO A 68 -0.41 20.27 10.24
N GLU A 69 0.73 20.62 9.65
CA GLU A 69 0.82 21.09 8.26
C GLU A 69 0.50 19.96 7.27
N GLU A 70 1.12 18.78 7.47
CA GLU A 70 0.79 17.58 6.71
C GLU A 70 -0.67 17.18 6.89
N SER A 71 -1.24 17.37 8.09
CA SER A 71 -2.66 17.05 8.36
C SER A 71 -3.61 17.94 7.56
N GLN A 72 -3.30 19.23 7.43
CA GLN A 72 -4.07 20.15 6.60
C GLN A 72 -4.01 19.76 5.11
N ALA A 73 -2.82 19.43 4.61
CA ALA A 73 -2.65 18.97 3.23
C ALA A 73 -3.36 17.62 2.99
N TYR A 74 -3.20 16.67 3.92
CA TYR A 74 -3.85 15.36 3.88
C TYR A 74 -5.39 15.48 3.84
N GLY A 75 -5.97 16.44 4.56
CA GLY A 75 -7.42 16.71 4.54
C GLY A 75 -7.95 17.42 3.29
N SER A 76 -7.07 17.89 2.39
CA SER A 76 -7.48 18.65 1.20
C SER A 76 -8.08 17.79 0.09
N ASN A 77 -7.74 16.49 0.06
CA ASN A 77 -8.24 15.55 -0.92
C ASN A 77 -8.71 14.26 -0.22
N PRO A 78 -9.98 13.84 -0.37
CA PRO A 78 -10.47 12.61 0.24
C PRO A 78 -9.69 11.35 -0.13
N SER A 79 -9.09 11.28 -1.33
CA SER A 79 -8.34 10.09 -1.78
C SER A 79 -7.01 9.89 -1.07
N TYR A 80 -6.46 10.94 -0.45
CA TYR A 80 -5.22 10.87 0.31
C TYR A 80 -5.27 9.84 1.43
N GLN A 81 -6.46 9.60 1.98
CA GLN A 81 -6.63 8.57 3.00
C GLN A 81 -6.48 7.14 2.48
N PHE A 82 -6.69 6.92 1.18
CA PHE A 82 -6.56 5.61 0.53
C PHE A 82 -5.15 5.33 0.00
N GLY A 83 -4.20 6.25 0.19
CA GLY A 83 -2.79 6.05 -0.13
C GLY A 83 -2.20 7.07 -1.10
N GLU A 84 -3.03 7.84 -1.83
CA GLU A 84 -2.57 8.79 -2.86
C GLU A 84 -1.55 9.80 -2.31
N TRP A 85 -1.65 10.16 -1.02
CA TRP A 85 -0.77 11.13 -0.38
C TRP A 85 0.71 10.75 -0.41
N ARG A 86 1.03 9.46 -0.21
CA ARG A 86 2.42 8.97 -0.10
C ARG A 86 2.84 8.12 -1.29
N PHE A 87 1.92 7.78 -2.18
CA PHE A 87 2.15 6.78 -3.22
C PHE A 87 3.37 7.10 -4.09
N GLU A 88 3.49 8.33 -4.57
CA GLU A 88 4.59 8.76 -5.44
C GLU A 88 5.95 8.68 -4.75
N ASP A 89 6.04 9.13 -3.49
CA ASP A 89 7.25 9.03 -2.67
C ASP A 89 7.66 7.57 -2.47
N VAL A 90 6.68 6.70 -2.22
CA VAL A 90 6.89 5.25 -2.04
C VAL A 90 7.36 4.59 -3.33
N CYS A 91 6.77 4.95 -4.48
CA CYS A 91 7.22 4.47 -5.78
C CYS A 91 8.65 4.90 -6.08
N LEU A 92 9.04 6.12 -5.74
CA LEU A 92 10.40 6.64 -5.97
C LEU A 92 11.45 5.91 -5.11
N ASP A 93 11.14 5.65 -3.85
CA ASP A 93 12.02 4.96 -2.89
C ASP A 93 12.07 3.45 -3.13
N PHE A 94 10.92 2.79 -3.18
CA PHE A 94 10.84 1.34 -3.31
C PHE A 94 11.11 0.83 -4.72
N ARG A 95 10.65 1.58 -5.73
CA ARG A 95 10.67 1.23 -7.16
C ARG A 95 10.04 -0.15 -7.41
N PRO A 96 8.73 -0.30 -7.19
CA PRO A 96 8.05 -1.57 -7.36
C PRO A 96 8.07 -2.06 -8.81
N ASP A 97 8.17 -3.36 -9.01
CA ASP A 97 7.92 -4.01 -10.31
C ASP A 97 6.42 -4.32 -10.49
N VAL A 98 5.73 -4.55 -9.36
CA VAL A 98 4.29 -4.83 -9.30
C VAL A 98 3.67 -4.04 -8.15
N VAL A 99 2.57 -3.34 -8.45
CA VAL A 99 1.67 -2.75 -7.47
C VAL A 99 0.41 -3.60 -7.40
N ILE A 100 0.02 -4.01 -6.19
CA ILE A 100 -1.16 -4.83 -5.91
C ILE A 100 -2.12 -4.02 -5.04
N ASP A 101 -3.38 -3.93 -5.46
CA ASP A 101 -4.44 -3.31 -4.67
C ASP A 101 -5.75 -4.12 -4.78
N ILE A 102 -6.35 -4.42 -3.64
CA ILE A 102 -7.55 -5.27 -3.50
C ILE A 102 -8.55 -4.50 -2.66
N ARG A 103 -9.10 -3.46 -3.27
CA ARG A 103 -10.09 -2.54 -2.70
C ARG A 103 -11.01 -2.04 -3.82
N ASP A 104 -12.05 -1.30 -3.45
CA ASP A 104 -12.95 -0.68 -4.41
C ASP A 104 -12.19 0.21 -5.42
N TRP A 105 -12.71 0.30 -6.64
CA TRP A 105 -12.07 1.05 -7.74
C TRP A 105 -11.75 2.51 -7.38
N TRP A 106 -12.62 3.15 -6.59
CA TRP A 106 -12.47 4.54 -6.16
C TRP A 106 -11.41 4.72 -5.05
N MET A 107 -10.97 3.64 -4.40
CA MET A 107 -9.84 3.67 -3.47
C MET A 107 -8.48 3.51 -4.16
N LEU A 108 -8.43 2.94 -5.38
CA LEU A 108 -7.19 2.58 -6.08
C LEU A 108 -6.96 3.36 -7.39
N GLU A 109 -7.93 4.15 -7.86
CA GLU A 109 -7.86 4.88 -9.12
C GLU A 109 -6.62 5.79 -9.25
N PHE A 110 -6.14 6.36 -8.15
CA PHE A 110 -4.96 7.22 -8.17
C PHE A 110 -3.70 6.50 -8.67
N GLU A 111 -3.63 5.18 -8.49
CA GLU A 111 -2.52 4.36 -8.98
C GLU A 111 -2.51 4.28 -10.50
N GLU A 112 -3.65 4.46 -11.19
CA GLU A 112 -3.70 4.56 -12.65
C GLU A 112 -3.15 5.90 -13.14
N ARG A 113 -3.42 6.98 -12.40
CA ARG A 113 -3.00 8.35 -12.73
C ARG A 113 -1.54 8.65 -12.39
N SER A 114 -0.87 7.75 -11.67
CA SER A 114 0.51 7.96 -11.24
C SER A 114 1.46 8.20 -12.42
N PRO A 115 2.34 9.21 -12.37
CA PRO A 115 3.46 9.35 -13.29
C PRO A 115 4.34 8.09 -13.39
N TYR A 116 4.34 7.24 -12.34
CA TYR A 116 5.09 5.99 -12.33
C TYR A 116 4.34 4.80 -12.93
N ARG A 117 3.09 4.97 -13.36
CA ARG A 117 2.25 3.92 -13.93
C ARG A 117 2.93 3.07 -15.04
N PRO A 118 3.78 3.64 -15.93
CA PRO A 118 4.48 2.85 -16.94
C PRO A 118 5.59 1.92 -16.41
N TYR A 119 6.02 2.09 -15.16
CA TYR A 119 7.19 1.39 -14.58
C TYR A 119 6.82 0.19 -13.71
N TYR A 120 5.54 -0.04 -13.44
CA TYR A 120 5.08 -1.23 -12.72
C TYR A 120 3.93 -1.91 -13.44
N ASN A 121 3.82 -3.22 -13.21
CA ASN A 121 2.61 -3.95 -13.52
C ASN A 121 1.58 -3.70 -12.44
N TRP A 122 0.32 -3.53 -12.82
CA TRP A 122 -0.75 -3.22 -11.91
C TRP A 122 -1.70 -4.41 -11.81
N ALA A 123 -1.81 -5.00 -10.62
CA ALA A 123 -2.65 -6.16 -10.35
C ALA A 123 -3.74 -5.77 -9.35
N ILE A 124 -4.94 -5.57 -9.86
CA ILE A 124 -6.08 -5.11 -9.07
C ILE A 124 -7.16 -6.18 -8.95
N MET A 125 -7.85 -6.19 -7.82
CA MET A 125 -9.10 -6.93 -7.64
C MET A 125 -10.14 -6.01 -7.02
N PRO A 126 -10.89 -5.24 -7.85
CA PRO A 126 -12.01 -4.47 -7.33
C PRO A 126 -13.07 -5.43 -6.78
N THR A 127 -13.67 -5.05 -5.66
CA THR A 127 -14.85 -5.69 -5.11
C THR A 127 -15.98 -5.64 -6.13
N ILE A 128 -16.57 -6.80 -6.39
CA ILE A 128 -17.82 -6.90 -7.13
C ILE A 128 -18.90 -7.06 -6.07
N ASP A 129 -19.49 -5.94 -5.66
CA ASP A 129 -20.73 -5.98 -4.92
C ASP A 129 -21.79 -6.57 -5.85
N SER A 130 -22.41 -7.68 -5.44
CA SER A 130 -23.62 -8.16 -6.10
C SER A 130 -24.76 -7.26 -5.64
N ASP A 131 -25.37 -6.56 -6.59
CA ASP A 131 -26.77 -6.14 -6.43
C ASP A 131 -27.70 -7.36 -6.29
#